data_AF-A0A7Y4SVL2-F1
#
_entry.id   AF-A0A7Y4SVL2-F1
#
_cell.length_a   1.000
_cell.length_b   1.000
_cell.length_c   1.000
_cell.angle_alpha   90.00
_cell.angle_beta   90.00
_cell.angle_gamma   90.00
#
_symmetry.space_group_name_H-M   'P 1'
#
loop_
_entity.id
_entity.type
_entity.pdbx_description
1 polymer ?
#
loop_
_entity_poly.entity_id
_entity_poly.type
_entity_poly.pdbx_seq_one_letter_code
_entity_poly.pdbx_strand_id
1 'polypeptide(L)'
;MLTRFLAMQSDFAYACLRVVSGLLFAVHGMQKVLGVLPIPEMPTLPAFGSQMWFGGVIELVTGLAITFGVFTSWAAFLASGTMAVAYIQFHWQFRFDQNFFPAINHGEPALLYAFLFLFIACRGAAGASGRKPG
;
A
#
# COMPACT_ATOMS: atom_id res chain seq x y z
N MET A 1 1.14 32.53 -3.23
CA MET A 1 1.17 32.37 -1.75
C MET A 1 0.87 30.93 -1.33
N LEU A 2 -0.21 30.31 -1.84
CA LEU A 2 -0.59 28.91 -1.54
C LEU A 2 0.54 27.89 -1.74
N THR A 3 1.22 27.90 -2.89
CA THR A 3 2.28 26.93 -3.21
C THR A 3 3.43 26.93 -2.21
N ARG A 4 3.82 28.11 -1.71
CA ARG A 4 4.89 28.24 -0.69
C ARG A 4 4.45 27.67 0.65
N PHE A 5 3.20 27.95 1.05
CA PHE A 5 2.63 27.42 2.28
C PHE A 5 2.55 25.89 2.25
N LEU A 6 2.08 25.30 1.14
CA LEU A 6 1.99 23.84 1.00
C LEU A 6 3.37 23.17 0.97
N ALA A 7 4.36 23.80 0.35
CA ALA A 7 5.73 23.28 0.32
C ALA A 7 6.34 23.18 1.74
N MET A 8 6.07 24.18 2.60
CA MET A 8 6.51 24.17 3.99
C MET A 8 5.92 23.02 4.81
N GLN A 9 4.73 22.53 4.44
CA GLN A 9 4.04 21.44 5.15
C GLN A 9 4.26 20.06 4.52
N SER A 10 5.13 19.96 3.52
CA SER A 10 5.33 18.74 2.73
C SER A 10 5.82 17.54 3.56
N ASP A 11 6.58 17.77 4.63
CA ASP A 11 7.03 16.70 5.54
C ASP A 11 5.92 16.25 6.49
N PHE A 12 5.11 17.18 7.01
CA PHE A 12 3.94 16.84 7.81
C PHE A 12 2.89 16.09 6.99
N ALA A 13 2.58 16.59 5.78
CA ALA A 13 1.67 15.94 4.85
C ALA A 13 2.15 14.53 4.49
N TYR A 14 3.46 14.33 4.33
CA TYR A 14 4.05 13.00 4.12
C TYR A 14 3.90 12.08 5.32
N ALA A 15 4.15 12.58 6.53
CA ALA A 15 3.96 11.81 7.75
C ALA A 15 2.51 11.33 7.89
N CYS A 16 1.54 12.23 7.64
CA CYS A 16 0.12 11.89 7.62
C CYS A 16 -0.20 10.86 6.53
N LEU A 17 0.26 11.08 5.29
CA LEU A 17 0.06 10.15 4.18
C LEU A 17 0.58 8.76 4.51
N ARG A 18 1.79 8.66 5.06
CA ARG A 18 2.41 7.39 5.48
C ARG A 18 1.60 6.70 6.58
N VAL A 19 1.21 7.43 7.63
CA VAL A 19 0.43 6.88 8.75
C VAL A 19 -0.93 6.38 8.27
N VAL A 20 -1.67 7.22 7.53
CA VAL A 20 -3.03 6.87 7.07
C VAL A 20 -2.99 5.71 6.07
N SER A 21 -2.11 5.75 5.08
CA SER A 21 -1.99 4.66 4.10
C SER A 21 -1.54 3.35 4.72
N GLY A 22 -0.58 3.38 5.65
CA GLY A 22 -0.14 2.20 6.40
C GLY A 22 -1.28 1.60 7.23
N LEU A 23 -2.07 2.43 7.93
CA LEU A 23 -3.20 1.97 8.73
C LEU A 23 -4.31 1.34 7.86
N LEU A 24 -4.69 2.00 6.77
CA LEU A 24 -5.69 1.45 5.85
C LEU A 24 -5.24 0.14 5.23
N PHE A 25 -3.95 0.01 4.91
CA PHE A 25 -3.38 -1.24 4.41
C PHE A 25 -3.40 -2.34 5.46
N ALA A 26 -3.06 -2.01 6.72
CA ALA A 26 -3.15 -2.95 7.83
C ALA A 26 -4.59 -3.44 8.06
N VAL A 27 -5.59 -2.57 7.86
CA VAL A 27 -7.02 -2.95 7.92
C VAL A 27 -7.37 -4.02 6.89
N HIS A 28 -6.89 -3.91 5.64
CA HIS A 28 -7.08 -4.96 4.65
C HIS A 28 -6.44 -6.30 5.07
N GLY A 29 -5.27 -6.25 5.70
CA GLY A 29 -4.63 -7.42 6.28
C GLY A 29 -5.44 -8.03 7.44
N MET A 30 -5.99 -7.20 8.33
CA MET A 30 -6.87 -7.65 9.41
C MET A 30 -8.13 -8.35 8.87
N GLN A 31 -8.72 -7.84 7.79
CA GLN A 31 -9.85 -8.49 7.13
C GLN A 31 -9.49 -9.91 6.64
N LYS A 32 -8.32 -10.06 5.99
CA LYS A 32 -7.86 -11.33 5.41
C LYS A 32 -7.34 -12.34 6.43
N VAL A 33 -6.79 -11.89 7.55
CA VAL A 33 -6.12 -12.78 8.53
C VAL A 33 -6.97 -13.00 9.78
N LEU A 34 -7.65 -11.96 10.26
CA LEU A 34 -8.39 -11.98 11.53
C LEU A 34 -9.91 -12.06 11.34
N GLY A 35 -10.41 -11.78 10.13
CA GLY A 35 -11.85 -11.85 9.82
C GLY A 35 -12.66 -10.71 10.45
N VAL A 36 -12.00 -9.64 10.86
CA VAL A 36 -12.65 -8.43 11.37
C VAL A 36 -13.05 -7.51 10.22
N LEU A 37 -14.10 -6.72 10.41
CA LEU A 37 -14.63 -5.79 9.39
C LEU A 37 -14.92 -6.49 8.03
N PRO A 38 -15.70 -7.59 8.02
CA PRO A 38 -15.97 -8.35 6.80
C PRO A 38 -16.65 -7.47 5.74
N ILE A 39 -16.30 -7.72 4.48
CA ILE A 39 -16.86 -7.02 3.31
C ILE A 39 -17.53 -8.03 2.38
N PRO A 40 -18.59 -7.64 1.63
CA PRO A 40 -19.32 -8.55 0.74
C PRO A 40 -18.43 -9.29 -0.28
N GLU A 41 -17.36 -8.63 -0.72
CA GLU A 41 -16.39 -9.16 -1.70
C GLU A 41 -15.49 -10.26 -1.11
N MET A 42 -15.49 -10.43 0.21
CA MET A 42 -14.75 -11.47 0.93
C MET A 42 -15.67 -12.18 1.92
N PRO A 43 -16.58 -13.05 1.42
CA PRO A 43 -17.63 -13.67 2.23
C PRO A 43 -17.09 -14.69 3.24
N THR A 44 -15.87 -15.19 3.03
CA THR A 44 -15.20 -16.14 3.91
C THR A 44 -13.72 -15.79 4.04
N LEU A 45 -13.12 -16.22 5.16
CA LEU A 45 -11.69 -16.06 5.38
C LEU A 45 -10.89 -16.87 4.34
N PRO A 46 -9.79 -16.30 3.81
CA PRO A 46 -8.82 -17.05 3.03
C PRO A 46 -8.34 -18.30 3.77
N ALA A 47 -8.18 -19.41 3.03
CA ALA A 47 -7.60 -20.62 3.58
C ALA A 47 -6.18 -20.35 4.13
N PHE A 48 -5.87 -20.90 5.30
CA PHE A 48 -4.55 -20.76 5.91
C PHE A 48 -3.45 -21.24 4.95
N GLY A 49 -2.40 -20.44 4.78
CA GLY A 49 -1.30 -20.73 3.85
C GLY A 49 -1.64 -20.52 2.37
N SER A 50 -2.85 -20.07 2.02
CA SER A 50 -3.15 -19.65 0.64
C SER A 50 -2.39 -18.37 0.28
N GLN A 51 -2.26 -18.10 -1.02
CA GLN A 51 -1.65 -16.86 -1.50
C GLN A 51 -2.34 -15.61 -0.94
N MET A 52 -3.68 -15.62 -0.86
CA MET A 52 -4.45 -14.51 -0.32
C MET A 52 -4.24 -14.35 1.19
N TRP A 53 -4.07 -15.44 1.93
CA TRP A 53 -3.70 -15.40 3.34
C TRP A 53 -2.32 -14.76 3.56
N PHE A 54 -1.31 -15.18 2.78
CA PHE A 54 0.02 -14.56 2.82
C PHE A 54 -0.02 -13.08 2.43
N GLY A 55 -0.81 -12.72 1.41
CA GLY A 55 -1.07 -11.32 1.05
C GLY A 55 -1.63 -10.52 2.22
N GLY A 56 -2.62 -11.07 2.94
CA GLY A 56 -3.18 -10.47 4.15
C GLY A 56 -2.16 -10.30 5.28
N VAL A 57 -1.29 -11.29 5.50
CA VAL A 57 -0.21 -11.17 6.50
C VAL A 57 0.76 -10.07 6.13
N ILE A 58 1.16 -9.99 4.85
CA ILE A 58 2.03 -8.92 4.37
C ILE A 58 1.36 -7.57 4.56
N GLU A 59 0.09 -7.42 4.18
CA GLU A 59 -0.69 -6.19 4.35
C GLU A 59 -0.72 -5.72 5.80
N LEU A 60 -0.99 -6.64 6.72
CA LEU A 60 -1.04 -6.35 8.15
C LEU A 60 0.33 -5.91 8.70
N VAL A 61 1.36 -6.74 8.49
CA VAL A 61 2.69 -6.51 9.06
C VAL A 61 3.35 -5.29 8.45
N THR A 62 3.34 -5.16 7.12
CA THR A 62 3.96 -4.02 6.45
C THR A 62 3.16 -2.74 6.67
N GLY A 63 1.83 -2.79 6.70
CA GLY A 63 0.98 -1.64 7.04
C GLY A 63 1.29 -1.06 8.42
N LEU A 64 1.40 -1.92 9.45
CA LEU A 64 1.80 -1.50 10.80
C LEU A 64 3.24 -0.96 10.84
N ALA A 65 4.18 -1.64 10.19
CA ALA A 65 5.57 -1.19 10.10
C ALA A 65 5.67 0.20 9.43
N ILE A 66 4.98 0.41 8.32
CA ILE A 66 4.90 1.70 7.61
C ILE A 66 4.24 2.76 8.48
N THR A 67 3.20 2.42 9.24
CA THR A 67 2.51 3.34 10.15
C THR A 67 3.46 3.84 11.25
N PHE A 68 4.11 2.92 11.96
CA PHE A 68 4.96 3.24 13.10
C PHE A 68 6.37 3.70 12.72
N GLY A 69 6.76 3.53 11.46
CA GLY A 69 8.04 4.03 10.94
C GLY A 69 9.19 3.03 11.05
N VAL A 70 8.88 1.77 11.32
CA VAL A 70 9.84 0.70 11.52
C VAL A 70 10.21 0.09 10.16
N PHE A 71 11.50 0.14 9.78
CA PHE A 71 11.99 -0.35 8.48
C PHE A 71 11.15 0.14 7.28
N THR A 72 10.64 1.39 7.34
CA THR A 72 9.64 1.94 6.41
C THR A 72 9.98 1.67 4.94
N SER A 73 11.23 1.88 4.52
CA SER A 73 11.61 1.68 3.12
C SER A 73 11.46 0.24 2.65
N TRP A 74 11.90 -0.73 3.46
CA TRP A 74 11.79 -2.15 3.14
C TRP A 74 10.34 -2.63 3.20
N ALA A 75 9.60 -2.23 4.22
CA ALA A 75 8.18 -2.57 4.37
C ALA A 75 7.35 -2.01 3.21
N ALA A 76 7.58 -0.75 2.82
CA ALA A 76 6.89 -0.11 1.71
C ALA A 76 7.29 -0.71 0.35
N PHE A 77 8.55 -1.11 0.15
CA PHE A 77 8.96 -1.80 -1.07
C PHE A 77 8.26 -3.16 -1.22
N LEU A 78 8.18 -3.94 -0.14
CA LEU A 78 7.47 -5.22 -0.13
C LEU A 78 5.96 -5.03 -0.35
N ALA A 79 5.34 -4.07 0.33
CA ALA A 79 3.93 -3.73 0.17
C ALA A 79 3.61 -3.28 -1.27
N SER A 80 4.49 -2.47 -1.86
CA SER A 80 4.39 -2.03 -3.25
C SER A 80 4.39 -3.20 -4.23
N GLY A 81 5.36 -4.11 -4.12
CA GLY A 81 5.45 -5.30 -4.97
C GLY A 81 4.23 -6.21 -4.80
N THR A 82 3.77 -6.39 -3.57
CA THR A 82 2.57 -7.20 -3.27
C THR A 82 1.34 -6.65 -3.98
N MET A 83 1.14 -5.33 -3.96
CA MET A 83 0.00 -4.69 -4.62
C MET A 83 0.12 -4.65 -6.14
N ALA A 84 1.34 -4.53 -6.68
CA ALA A 84 1.57 -4.65 -8.11
C ALA A 84 1.20 -6.07 -8.61
N VAL A 85 1.63 -7.11 -7.89
CA VAL A 85 1.24 -8.49 -8.18
C VAL A 85 -0.26 -8.69 -8.02
N ALA A 86 -0.89 -8.10 -6.99
CA ALA A 86 -2.33 -8.19 -6.80
C ALA A 86 -3.11 -7.56 -7.96
N TYR A 87 -2.70 -6.38 -8.43
CA TYR A 87 -3.30 -5.75 -9.60
C TYR A 87 -3.18 -6.64 -10.84
N ILE A 88 -1.99 -7.17 -11.10
CA ILE A 88 -1.74 -8.04 -12.26
C ILE A 88 -2.56 -9.33 -12.18
N GLN A 89 -2.65 -9.98 -11.02
CA GLN A 89 -3.23 -11.32 -10.90
C GLN A 89 -4.74 -11.31 -10.66
N PHE A 90 -5.27 -10.33 -9.93
CA PHE A 90 -6.69 -10.30 -9.54
C PHE A 90 -7.52 -9.30 -10.33
N HIS A 91 -6.90 -8.29 -10.96
CA HIS A 91 -7.62 -7.22 -11.64
C HIS A 91 -7.37 -7.20 -13.16
N TRP A 92 -6.11 -7.13 -13.60
CA TRP A 92 -5.77 -7.09 -15.02
C TRP A 92 -5.74 -8.48 -15.66
N GLN A 93 -5.19 -9.48 -14.96
CA GLN A 93 -5.07 -10.87 -15.43
C GLN A 93 -4.31 -11.04 -16.75
N PHE A 94 -3.45 -10.08 -17.12
CA PHE A 94 -2.77 -10.03 -18.43
C PHE A 94 -3.72 -10.06 -19.64
N ARG A 95 -4.96 -9.61 -19.45
CA ARG A 95 -5.96 -9.50 -20.52
C ARG A 95 -5.96 -8.09 -21.07
N PHE A 96 -5.70 -7.94 -22.37
CA PHE A 96 -5.78 -6.65 -23.07
C PHE A 96 -7.19 -6.38 -23.58
N ASP A 97 -8.16 -6.44 -22.65
CA ASP A 97 -9.55 -6.04 -22.87
C ASP A 97 -9.90 -4.88 -21.92
N GLN A 98 -11.19 -4.56 -21.76
CA GLN A 98 -11.64 -3.50 -20.87
C GLN A 98 -11.16 -3.66 -19.41
N ASN A 99 -10.82 -4.88 -18.97
CA ASN A 99 -10.26 -5.14 -17.65
C ASN A 99 -8.79 -4.69 -17.51
N PHE A 100 -8.18 -4.13 -18.57
CA PHE A 100 -6.93 -3.39 -18.43
C PHE A 100 -7.13 -2.09 -17.63
N PHE A 101 -8.32 -1.49 -17.65
CA PHE A 101 -8.56 -0.22 -16.99
C PHE A 101 -8.96 -0.40 -15.52
N PRO A 102 -8.22 0.17 -14.54
CA PRO A 102 -8.53 0.06 -13.11
C PRO A 102 -9.96 0.46 -12.74
N ALA A 103 -10.49 1.48 -13.41
CA ALA A 103 -11.85 1.98 -13.20
C ALA A 103 -12.94 0.95 -13.55
N ILE A 104 -12.63 -0.04 -14.39
CA ILE A 104 -13.56 -1.09 -14.83
C ILE A 104 -13.41 -2.35 -13.97
N ASN A 105 -12.18 -2.70 -13.59
CA ASN A 105 -11.87 -3.93 -12.86
C ASN A 105 -11.78 -3.78 -11.33
N HIS A 106 -12.13 -2.60 -10.81
CA HIS A 106 -12.04 -2.22 -9.39
C HIS A 106 -10.63 -2.33 -8.77
N GLY A 107 -9.59 -2.28 -9.61
CA GLY A 107 -8.18 -2.41 -9.22
C GLY A 107 -7.49 -1.10 -8.87
N GLU A 108 -8.23 0.02 -8.84
CA GLU A 108 -7.69 1.34 -8.47
C GLU A 108 -6.95 1.33 -7.12
N PRO A 109 -7.48 0.72 -6.03
CA PRO A 109 -6.76 0.68 -4.76
C PRO A 109 -5.44 -0.09 -4.85
N ALA A 110 -5.42 -1.24 -5.53
CA ALA A 110 -4.21 -2.04 -5.70
C ALA A 110 -3.14 -1.23 -6.46
N LEU A 111 -3.52 -0.57 -7.56
CA LEU A 111 -2.58 0.23 -8.34
C LEU A 111 -2.10 1.47 -7.56
N LEU A 112 -3.00 2.16 -6.85
CA LEU A 112 -2.65 3.32 -6.03
C LEU A 112 -1.70 2.93 -4.89
N TYR A 113 -1.96 1.85 -4.15
CA TYR A 113 -1.06 1.38 -3.10
C TYR A 113 0.29 0.93 -3.66
N ALA A 114 0.33 0.31 -4.85
CA ALA A 114 1.57 -0.08 -5.48
C ALA A 114 2.50 1.12 -5.68
N PHE A 115 2.01 2.21 -6.27
CA PHE A 115 2.81 3.41 -6.51
C PHE A 115 3.01 4.27 -5.26
N LEU A 116 2.02 4.35 -4.38
CA LEU A 116 2.13 5.09 -3.13
C LEU A 116 3.22 4.51 -2.24
N PHE A 117 3.24 3.18 -2.05
CA PHE A 117 4.28 2.55 -1.26
C PHE A 117 5.64 2.54 -1.96
N LEU A 118 5.68 2.51 -3.30
CA LEU A 118 6.94 2.74 -4.02
C LEU A 118 7.51 4.14 -3.72
N PHE A 119 6.66 5.17 -3.74
CA PHE A 119 7.06 6.53 -3.37
C PHE A 119 7.56 6.63 -1.92
N ILE A 120 6.84 6.02 -0.97
CA ILE A 120 7.25 5.97 0.44
C ILE A 120 8.58 5.22 0.59
N ALA A 121 8.79 4.12 -0.15
CA ALA A 121 10.03 3.36 -0.13
C ALA A 121 11.22 4.22 -0.56
N CYS A 122 11.08 4.91 -1.69
CA CYS A 122 12.09 5.82 -2.25
C CYS A 122 12.37 7.02 -1.34
N ARG A 123 11.32 7.66 -0.79
CA ARG A 123 11.49 8.83 0.09
C ARG A 123 12.08 8.46 1.45
N GLY A 124 11.75 7.30 2.01
CA GLY A 124 12.37 6.78 3.24
C GLY A 124 13.88 6.53 3.07
N ALA A 125 14.32 6.08 1.89
CA ALA A 125 15.73 5.86 1.60
C ALA A 125 16.52 7.19 1.50
N ALA A 126 15.86 8.24 0.99
CA ALA A 126 16.46 9.58 0.89
C ALA A 126 16.71 10.24 2.26
N GLY A 127 15.95 9.89 3.30
CA GLY A 127 16.18 10.39 4.67
C GLY A 127 17.41 9.76 5.36
N ALA A 128 17.76 8.52 5.01
CA ALA A 128 18.94 7.82 5.54
C ALA A 128 20.24 8.21 4.83
N SER A 129 20.16 8.61 3.56
CA SER A 129 21.27 9.17 2.80
C SER A 129 21.27 10.69 2.98
N GLY A 130 22.00 11.20 3.98
CA GLY A 130 22.10 12.63 4.35
C GLY A 130 22.37 13.58 3.17
N ARG A 131 21.33 13.93 2.42
CA ARG A 131 21.40 14.84 1.29
C ARG A 131 21.18 16.25 1.81
N LYS A 132 22.26 17.04 1.88
CA LYS A 132 22.14 18.50 1.82
C LYS A 132 21.50 18.84 0.47
N PRO A 133 20.36 19.56 0.43
CA PRO A 133 19.90 20.14 -0.82
C PRO A 133 20.87 21.27 -1.18
N GLY A 134 21.42 21.18 -2.39
CA GLY A 134 22.19 22.27 -3.02
C GLY A 134 21.29 23.34 -3.60
#